data_AF-A0A820SAI8-F1
#
_entry.id   AF-A0A820SAI8-F1
#
_cell.length_a   1.000
_cell.length_b   1.000
_cell.length_c   1.000
_cell.angle_alpha   90.00
_cell.angle_beta   90.00
_cell.angle_gamma   90.00
#
_symmetry.space_group_name_H-M   'P 1'
#
loop_
_entity.id
_entity.type
_entity.pdbx_description
1 polymer ?
#
loop_
_entity_poly.entity_id
_entity_poly.type
_entity_poly.pdbx_seq_one_letter_code
_entity_poly.pdbx_strand_id
1 'polypeptide(L)'
;LNEKYMSTLQCPCSSIANSYELFTSLSPTFHPICSSLFLSNDWIVSISDMLISYAAYDPLDFRVAGPVFFNAMNTLCSLSNITIYDAWYEFSQSLLITDLVVTESEFKTRTNATIEQFQENTSVH
;
A
#
# COMPACT_ATOMS: atom_id res chain seq x y z
N LEU A 1 5.96 44.03 13.95
CA LEU A 1 6.52 42.88 14.67
C LEU A 1 7.06 41.89 13.61
N ASN A 2 7.95 42.32 12.73
CA ASN A 2 9.42 42.47 12.79
C ASN A 2 10.17 41.13 12.68
N GLU A 3 10.60 40.81 11.46
CA GLU A 3 11.37 39.62 11.01
C GLU A 3 12.63 39.33 11.85
N LYS A 4 13.08 40.33 12.64
CA LYS A 4 14.32 40.34 13.43
C LYS A 4 14.39 39.31 14.57
N TYR A 5 13.28 38.69 14.96
CA TYR A 5 13.23 37.71 16.07
C TYR A 5 12.76 36.32 15.65
N MET A 6 12.51 36.11 14.36
CA MET A 6 11.91 34.86 13.88
C MET A 6 12.78 33.63 14.16
N SER A 7 14.11 33.78 14.17
CA SER A 7 15.07 32.71 14.48
C SER A 7 15.27 32.43 15.97
N THR A 8 14.78 33.29 16.86
CA THR A 8 14.84 33.13 18.33
C THR A 8 13.47 32.82 18.96
N LEU A 9 12.40 32.90 18.18
CA LEU A 9 11.04 32.66 18.64
C LEU A 9 10.82 31.15 18.77
N GLN A 10 10.81 30.66 20.00
CA GLN A 10 10.43 29.28 20.29
C GLN A 10 8.91 29.23 20.45
N CYS A 11 8.24 28.53 19.54
CA CYS A 11 6.81 28.28 19.61
C CYS A 11 6.60 26.88 20.19
N PRO A 12 6.20 26.72 21.46
CA PRO A 12 5.89 25.42 22.01
C PRO A 12 4.63 24.84 21.35
N CYS A 13 4.64 23.54 21.09
CA CYS A 13 3.47 22.85 20.56
C CYS A 13 2.39 22.73 21.64
N SER A 14 1.11 22.88 21.25
CA SER A 14 -0.02 22.58 22.14
C SER A 14 -0.16 21.08 22.41
N SER A 15 0.23 20.25 21.45
CA SER A 15 0.41 18.80 21.59
C SER A 15 1.78 18.41 21.10
N ILE A 16 2.56 17.75 21.97
CA ILE A 16 3.90 17.25 21.64
C ILE A 16 3.88 15.98 20.80
N ALA A 17 2.73 15.29 20.72
CA ALA A 17 2.56 14.05 19.98
C ALA A 17 1.34 14.17 19.07
N ASN A 18 1.56 14.06 17.77
CA ASN A 18 0.51 14.14 16.77
C ASN A 18 0.59 12.93 15.84
N SER A 19 -0.54 12.30 15.55
CA SER A 19 -0.59 11.19 14.60
C SER A 19 -0.26 11.67 13.18
N TYR A 20 0.46 10.85 12.42
CA TYR A 20 0.76 11.13 11.01
C TYR A 20 -0.50 11.17 10.14
N GLU A 21 -1.61 10.56 10.56
CA GLU A 21 -2.90 10.62 9.89
C GLU A 21 -3.40 12.06 9.67
N LEU A 22 -3.04 13.00 10.55
CA LEU A 22 -3.41 14.41 10.42
C LEU A 22 -2.73 15.11 9.22
N PHE A 23 -1.63 14.55 8.72
CA PHE A 23 -0.78 15.21 7.74
C PHE A 23 -0.53 14.38 6.47
N THR A 24 -0.98 13.13 6.45
CA THR A 24 -0.69 12.18 5.37
C THR A 24 -1.96 11.51 4.88
N SER A 25 -1.93 11.01 3.64
CA SER A 25 -3.04 10.23 3.07
C SER A 25 -2.49 9.13 2.17
N LEU A 26 -3.24 8.03 2.05
CA LEU A 26 -2.89 6.89 1.21
C LEU A 26 -3.80 6.80 0.00
N SER A 27 -3.21 6.63 -1.18
CA SER A 27 -3.92 6.31 -2.43
C SER A 27 -3.11 5.26 -3.19
N PRO A 28 -3.22 3.97 -2.83
CA PRO A 28 -2.41 2.93 -3.42
C PRO A 28 -2.91 2.58 -4.83
N THR A 29 -1.98 2.37 -5.75
CA THR A 29 -2.28 1.88 -7.11
C THR A 29 -1.85 0.43 -7.23
N PHE A 30 -2.81 -0.47 -7.35
CA PHE A 30 -2.56 -1.89 -7.55
C PHE A 30 -2.35 -2.22 -9.03
N HIS A 31 -1.70 -3.35 -9.31
CA HIS A 31 -1.53 -3.82 -10.68
C HIS A 31 -2.90 -4.01 -11.36
N PRO A 32 -3.10 -3.57 -12.63
CA PRO A 32 -4.39 -3.64 -13.30
C PRO A 32 -5.03 -5.04 -13.37
N ILE A 33 -4.23 -6.10 -13.24
CA ILE A 33 -4.74 -7.47 -13.17
C ILE A 33 -5.66 -7.68 -11.96
N CYS A 34 -5.42 -6.98 -10.85
CA CYS A 34 -6.16 -7.13 -9.60
C CYS A 34 -7.62 -6.66 -9.67
N SER A 35 -7.97 -5.88 -10.69
CA SER A 35 -9.34 -5.46 -11.01
C SER A 35 -9.84 -6.02 -12.35
N SER A 36 -9.08 -6.94 -12.95
CA SER A 36 -9.42 -7.55 -14.24
C SER A 36 -10.47 -8.64 -14.09
N LEU A 37 -11.28 -8.82 -15.14
CA LEU A 37 -12.20 -9.95 -15.28
C LEU A 37 -11.48 -11.31 -15.18
N PHE A 38 -10.17 -11.36 -15.46
CA PHE A 38 -9.38 -12.59 -15.40
C PHE A 38 -9.25 -13.19 -14.00
N LEU A 39 -9.52 -12.41 -12.95
CA LEU A 39 -9.54 -12.90 -11.57
C LEU A 39 -10.96 -13.17 -11.07
N SER A 40 -11.99 -12.97 -11.90
CA SER A 40 -13.36 -13.30 -11.55
C SER A 40 -13.56 -14.81 -11.48
N ASN A 41 -14.41 -15.26 -10.55
CA ASN A 41 -14.79 -16.67 -10.46
C ASN A 41 -15.41 -17.17 -11.76
N ASP A 42 -16.24 -16.35 -12.43
CA ASP A 42 -16.88 -16.71 -13.69
C ASP A 42 -15.86 -17.03 -14.78
N TRP A 43 -14.80 -16.23 -14.90
CA TRP A 43 -13.72 -16.49 -15.85
C TRP A 43 -12.98 -17.78 -15.52
N ILE A 44 -12.58 -17.96 -14.26
CA ILE A 44 -11.82 -19.12 -13.79
C ILE A 44 -12.61 -20.42 -14.01
N VAL A 45 -13.91 -20.41 -13.70
CA VAL A 45 -14.82 -21.54 -13.93
C VAL A 45 -14.98 -21.81 -15.43
N SER A 46 -15.18 -20.77 -16.25
CA SER A 46 -15.36 -20.94 -17.69
C SER A 46 -14.18 -21.60 -18.39
N ILE A 47 -12.94 -21.31 -17.96
CA ILE A 47 -11.75 -21.97 -18.48
C ILE A 47 -11.70 -23.44 -18.04
N SER A 48 -12.03 -23.70 -16.78
CA SER A 48 -12.03 -25.05 -16.22
C SER A 48 -13.07 -25.94 -16.90
N ASP A 49 -14.24 -25.40 -17.21
CA ASP A 49 -15.31 -26.10 -17.89
C ASP A 49 -15.02 -26.40 -19.37
N MET A 50 -14.06 -25.71 -20.01
CA MET A 50 -13.65 -26.02 -21.39
C MET A 50 -12.84 -27.34 -21.52
N LEU A 51 -12.50 -28.00 -20.41
CA LEU A 51 -11.74 -29.28 -20.38
C LEU A 51 -12.55 -30.53 -20.73
N ILE A 52 -13.70 -30.43 -21.41
CA ILE A 52 -14.64 -31.54 -21.67
C ILE A 52 -14.06 -32.64 -22.60
N SER A 53 -12.96 -32.39 -23.30
CA SER A 53 -12.32 -33.39 -24.17
C SER A 53 -11.20 -34.15 -23.45
N TYR A 54 -11.51 -35.37 -22.98
CA TYR A 54 -10.62 -36.36 -22.34
C TYR A 54 -9.33 -36.75 -23.12
N ALA A 55 -9.08 -36.20 -24.30
CA ALA A 55 -8.06 -36.70 -25.23
C ALA A 55 -6.65 -36.11 -25.09
N ALA A 56 -6.41 -35.07 -24.28
CA ALA A 56 -5.06 -34.56 -24.06
C ALA A 56 -4.95 -33.78 -22.73
N TYR A 57 -4.63 -34.48 -21.64
CA TYR A 57 -4.12 -33.83 -20.44
C TYR A 57 -2.66 -33.41 -20.72
N ASP A 58 -2.50 -32.25 -21.36
CA ASP A 58 -1.21 -31.57 -21.43
C ASP A 58 -1.12 -30.60 -20.23
N PRO A 59 -0.19 -30.78 -19.29
CA PRO A 59 -0.01 -29.85 -18.17
C PRO A 59 0.40 -28.44 -18.62
N LEU A 60 0.86 -28.27 -19.87
CA LEU A 60 1.11 -26.97 -20.48
C LEU A 60 -0.13 -26.35 -21.13
N ASP A 61 -1.24 -27.08 -21.22
CA ASP A 61 -2.50 -26.53 -21.68
C ASP A 61 -2.95 -25.43 -20.70
N PHE A 62 -3.12 -24.22 -21.24
CA PHE A 62 -3.58 -23.07 -20.47
C PHE A 62 -4.91 -23.34 -19.76
N ARG A 63 -5.78 -24.20 -20.29
CA ARG A 63 -7.04 -24.56 -19.64
C ARG A 63 -6.85 -25.38 -18.36
N VAL A 64 -5.73 -26.10 -18.28
CA VAL A 64 -5.32 -26.87 -17.09
C VAL A 64 -4.59 -25.96 -16.10
N ALA A 65 -3.57 -25.24 -16.58
CA ALA A 65 -2.69 -24.46 -15.70
C ALA A 65 -3.26 -23.07 -15.35
N GLY A 66 -4.01 -22.45 -16.25
CA GLY A 66 -4.56 -21.10 -16.14
C GLY A 66 -5.41 -20.87 -14.89
N PRO A 67 -6.40 -21.72 -14.57
CA PRO A 67 -7.19 -21.58 -13.34
C PRO A 67 -6.34 -21.54 -12.07
N VAL A 68 -5.27 -22.33 -12.00
CA VAL A 68 -4.35 -22.34 -10.84
C VAL A 68 -3.60 -21.01 -10.76
N PHE A 69 -3.07 -20.51 -11.89
CA PHE A 69 -2.37 -19.23 -11.94
C PHE A 69 -3.28 -18.04 -11.61
N PHE A 70 -4.50 -17.99 -12.15
CA PHE A 70 -5.44 -16.92 -11.83
C PHE A 70 -5.89 -16.95 -10.37
N ASN A 71 -6.10 -18.13 -9.78
CA ASN A 71 -6.37 -18.23 -8.35
C ASN A 71 -5.19 -17.72 -7.52
N ALA A 72 -3.95 -18.12 -7.85
CA ALA A 72 -2.77 -17.63 -7.17
C ALA A 72 -2.63 -16.10 -7.29
N MET A 73 -2.88 -15.53 -8.48
CA MET A 73 -2.89 -14.08 -8.69
C MET A 73 -4.00 -13.38 -7.92
N ASN A 74 -5.19 -13.97 -7.80
CA ASN A 74 -6.28 -13.43 -7.00
C ASN A 74 -5.90 -13.39 -5.50
N THR A 75 -5.31 -14.48 -4.99
CA THR A 75 -4.77 -14.52 -3.63
C THR A 75 -3.68 -13.47 -3.43
N LEU A 76 -2.74 -13.33 -4.37
CA LEU A 76 -1.69 -12.33 -4.29
C LEU A 76 -2.26 -10.91 -4.26
N CYS A 77 -3.20 -10.58 -5.15
CA CYS A 77 -3.87 -9.28 -5.17
C CYS A 77 -4.60 -8.97 -3.86
N SER A 78 -5.30 -9.96 -3.30
CA SER A 78 -5.97 -9.81 -2.00
C SER A 78 -4.97 -9.60 -0.87
N LEU A 79 -3.88 -10.36 -0.84
CA LEU A 79 -2.83 -10.23 0.17
C LEU A 79 -2.14 -8.89 0.07
N SER A 80 -1.75 -8.44 -1.14
CA SER A 80 -1.15 -7.11 -1.34
C SER A 80 -2.08 -5.99 -0.86
N ASN A 81 -3.39 -6.13 -1.10
CA ASN A 81 -4.37 -5.16 -0.64
C ASN A 81 -4.38 -5.06 0.90
N ILE A 82 -4.53 -6.20 1.57
CA ILE A 82 -4.52 -6.29 3.03
C ILE A 82 -3.19 -5.76 3.60
N THR A 83 -2.06 -6.23 3.09
CA THR A 83 -0.72 -5.82 3.55
C THR A 83 -0.53 -4.31 3.47
N ILE A 84 -0.96 -3.67 2.37
CA ILE A 84 -0.83 -2.22 2.21
C ILE A 84 -1.71 -1.46 3.21
N TYR A 85 -2.96 -1.87 3.41
CA TYR A 85 -3.86 -1.18 4.32
C TYR A 85 -3.51 -1.42 5.79
N ASP A 86 -3.03 -2.60 6.15
CA ASP A 86 -2.57 -2.90 7.50
C ASP A 86 -1.30 -2.08 7.83
N ALA A 87 -0.32 -2.07 6.92
CA ALA A 87 0.88 -1.24 7.10
C ALA A 87 0.53 0.25 7.17
N TRP A 88 -0.44 0.72 6.38
CA TRP A 88 -0.92 2.09 6.45
C TRP A 88 -1.61 2.40 7.78
N TYR A 89 -2.43 1.49 8.28
CA TYR A 89 -3.07 1.65 9.58
C TYR A 89 -2.00 1.85 10.66
N GLU A 90 -0.98 1.00 10.69
CA GLU A 90 0.14 1.14 11.64
C GLU A 90 0.91 2.46 11.47
N PHE A 91 1.24 2.83 10.23
CA PHE A 91 1.93 4.09 9.93
C PHE A 91 1.10 5.31 10.35
N SER A 92 -0.19 5.35 10.03
CA SER A 92 -1.07 6.49 10.32
C SER A 92 -1.22 6.73 11.82
N GLN A 93 -1.20 5.67 12.62
CA GLN A 93 -1.26 5.75 14.08
C GLN A 93 0.10 6.09 14.72
N SER A 94 1.21 6.03 13.97
CA SER A 94 2.51 6.45 14.47
C SER A 94 2.55 7.95 14.75
N LEU A 95 3.42 8.35 15.69
CA LEU A 95 3.42 9.70 16.26
C LEU A 95 4.62 10.51 15.76
N LEU A 96 4.34 11.72 15.29
CA LEU A 96 5.33 12.79 15.18
C LEU A 96 5.48 13.48 16.53
N ILE A 97 6.67 13.34 17.14
CA ILE A 97 6.98 13.91 18.45
C ILE A 97 7.83 15.17 18.30
N THR A 98 7.30 16.32 18.74
CA THR A 98 7.97 17.62 18.66
C THR A 98 7.57 18.54 19.81
N ASP A 99 8.53 19.03 20.59
CA ASP A 99 8.27 19.96 21.70
C ASP A 99 8.06 21.41 21.23
N LEU A 100 8.68 21.75 20.10
CA LEU A 100 8.58 23.05 19.45
C LEU A 100 8.02 22.88 18.04
N VAL A 101 7.34 23.91 17.55
CA VAL A 101 6.92 23.99 16.15
C VAL A 101 8.15 23.89 15.27
N VAL A 102 8.18 22.86 14.44
CA VAL A 102 9.26 22.64 13.46
C VAL A 102 9.03 23.46 12.21
N THR A 103 10.12 23.76 11.49
CA THR A 103 10.01 24.39 10.17
C THR A 103 9.36 23.43 9.18
N GLU A 104 8.73 23.96 8.13
CA GLU A 104 8.18 23.15 7.04
C GLU A 104 9.23 22.22 6.42
N SER A 105 10.48 22.70 6.28
CA SER A 105 11.58 21.91 5.73
C SER A 105 11.94 20.70 6.60
N GLU A 106 11.98 20.90 7.91
CA GLU A 106 12.29 19.85 8.88
C GLU A 106 11.13 18.85 8.99
N PHE A 107 9.89 19.36 9.02
CA PHE A 107 8.70 18.53 8.95
C PHE A 107 8.72 17.63 7.71
N LYS A 108 8.93 18.20 6.52
CA LYS A 108 9.03 17.43 5.27
C LYS A 108 10.14 16.39 5.30
N THR A 109 11.30 16.74 5.85
CA THR A 109 12.44 15.81 5.95
C THR A 109 12.09 14.59 6.83
N ARG A 110 11.52 14.83 8.02
CA ARG A 110 11.15 13.75 8.95
C ARG A 110 10.01 12.88 8.39
N THR A 111 8.99 13.52 7.83
CA THR A 111 7.84 12.83 7.23
C THR A 111 8.26 12.01 6.03
N ASN A 112 9.12 12.53 5.13
CA ASN A 112 9.60 11.79 3.98
C ASN A 112 10.44 10.57 4.38
N ALA A 113 11.37 10.69 5.35
CA ALA A 113 12.15 9.55 5.83
C ALA A 113 11.25 8.44 6.40
N THR A 114 10.18 8.82 7.11
CA THR A 114 9.22 7.85 7.66
C THR A 114 8.36 7.21 6.56
N ILE A 115 7.97 7.98 5.54
CA ILE A 115 7.26 7.47 4.35
C ILE A 115 8.14 6.51 3.56
N GLU A 116 9.42 6.83 3.36
CA GLU A 116 10.39 5.97 2.68
C GLU A 116 10.51 4.62 3.40
N GLN A 117 10.64 4.64 4.74
CA GLN A 117 10.66 3.42 5.54
C GLN A 117 9.36 2.61 5.41
N PHE A 118 8.20 3.27 5.41
CA PHE A 118 6.92 2.62 5.14
C PHE A 118 6.91 1.93 3.77
N GLN A 119 7.39 2.61 2.73
CA GLN A 119 7.45 2.07 1.36
C GLN A 119 8.39 0.86 1.28
N GLU A 120 9.57 0.94 1.87
CA GLU A 120 10.54 -0.17 1.91
C GLU A 120 9.94 -1.41 2.58
N ASN A 121 9.29 -1.24 3.73
CA ASN A 121 8.69 -2.34 4.48
C ASN A 121 7.44 -2.95 3.80
N THR A 122 6.79 -2.21 2.91
CA THR A 122 5.52 -2.62 2.27
C THR A 122 5.73 -3.05 0.81
N SER A 123 6.91 -2.82 0.25
CA SER A 123 7.27 -3.28 -1.10
C SER A 123 7.53 -4.79 -1.12
N VAL A 124 6.88 -5.50 -2.04
CA VAL A 124 7.14 -6.93 -2.28
C VAL A 124 8.26 -7.03 -3.31
N HIS A 125 9.43 -7.58 -2.91
CA HIS A 125 10.55 -7.91 -3.81
C HIS A 125 10.29 -9.19 -4.61
#